data_AF-A0A250F5T9-F1
#
_entry.id   AF-A0A250F5T9-F1
#
_cell.length_a   1.000
_cell.length_b   1.000
_cell.length_c   1.000
_cell.angle_alpha   90.00
_cell.angle_beta   90.00
_cell.angle_gamma   90.00
#
_symmetry.space_group_name_H-M   'P 1'
#
loop_
_entity.id
_entity.type
_entity.pdbx_description
1 polymer ?
#
loop_
_entity_poly.entity_id
_entity_poly.type
_entity_poly.pdbx_seq_one_letter_code
_entity_poly.pdbx_strand_id
1 'polypeptide(L)'
;MIFGFDESFIMPATSDRVPCVYLRNGGVLNLSPDDPLEVNYQHKIGNLPTGKENPELLRMRYSHGHYMTIVNGISRIGLRG
;
A
#
# COMPACT_ATOMS: atom_id res chain seq x y z
N MET A 1 3.32 -17.60 -0.39
CA MET A 1 4.48 -18.41 0.02
C MET A 1 5.64 -18.07 -0.91
N ILE A 2 6.88 -18.05 -0.42
CA ILE A 2 8.06 -17.90 -1.27
C ILE A 2 8.56 -19.32 -1.60
N PHE A 3 8.76 -19.62 -2.88
CA PHE A 3 9.28 -20.92 -3.29
C PHE A 3 10.67 -21.17 -2.70
N GLY A 4 10.87 -22.35 -2.11
CA GLY A 4 12.13 -22.75 -1.47
C GLY A 4 12.27 -22.35 0.00
N PHE A 5 11.21 -21.83 0.63
CA PHE A 5 11.19 -21.52 2.07
C PHE A 5 9.97 -22.15 2.75
N ASP A 6 10.22 -22.85 3.86
CA ASP A 6 9.15 -23.45 4.68
C ASP A 6 8.32 -22.37 5.40
N GLU A 7 8.96 -21.25 5.77
CA GLU A 7 8.33 -20.10 6.42
C GLU A 7 8.71 -18.77 5.74
N SER A 8 7.82 -17.79 5.78
CA SER A 8 8.07 -16.44 5.25
C SER A 8 7.39 -15.34 6.05
N PHE A 9 8.12 -14.25 6.28
CA PHE A 9 7.60 -13.01 6.86
C PHE A 9 8.18 -11.81 6.08
N ILE A 10 7.38 -11.20 5.22
CA ILE A 10 7.90 -10.28 4.19
C ILE A 10 7.03 -9.04 4.01
N MET A 11 7.67 -7.97 3.54
CA MET A 11 6.97 -6.87 2.88
C MET A 11 6.68 -7.26 1.41
N PRO A 12 5.48 -6.99 0.88
CA PRO A 12 5.10 -7.38 -0.49
C PRO A 12 6.00 -6.79 -1.59
N ALA A 13 6.53 -5.57 -1.37
CA ALA A 13 7.39 -4.86 -2.31
C ALA A 13 8.36 -3.94 -1.56
N THR A 14 8.25 -2.63 -1.76
CA THR A 14 9.03 -1.59 -1.07
C THR A 14 8.12 -0.78 -0.14
N SER A 15 8.71 -0.10 0.85
CA SER A 15 7.95 0.63 1.88
C SER A 15 7.16 1.83 1.36
N ASP A 16 7.46 2.30 0.15
CA ASP A 16 6.78 3.40 -0.55
C ASP A 16 5.66 2.93 -1.49
N ARG A 17 5.41 1.63 -1.63
CA ARG A 17 4.36 1.04 -2.49
C ARG A 17 3.23 0.45 -1.66
N VAL A 18 2.00 0.52 -2.18
CA VAL A 18 0.87 -0.24 -1.63
C VAL A 18 0.93 -1.71 -2.08
N PRO A 19 0.42 -2.67 -1.28
CA PRO A 19 -0.18 -2.48 0.04
C PRO A 19 0.87 -2.37 1.16
N CYS A 20 0.60 -1.52 2.15
CA CYS A 20 1.47 -1.31 3.32
C CYS A 20 1.16 -2.32 4.43
N VAL A 21 1.35 -3.61 4.14
CA VAL A 21 1.08 -4.74 5.05
C VAL A 21 2.27 -5.69 5.12
N TYR A 22 2.25 -6.63 6.06
CA TYR A 22 3.16 -7.78 6.08
C TYR A 22 2.44 -9.04 5.61
N LEU A 23 3.15 -9.89 4.88
CA LEU A 23 2.70 -11.23 4.54
C LEU A 23 3.37 -12.24 5.46
N ARG A 24 2.58 -13.17 6.02
CA ARG A 24 3.07 -14.35 6.73
C ARG A 24 2.61 -15.59 5.99
N ASN A 25 3.54 -16.40 5.51
CA ASN A 25 3.26 -17.65 4.78
C ASN A 25 2.28 -17.49 3.60
N GLY A 26 2.31 -16.33 2.93
CA GLY A 26 1.44 -16.00 1.80
C GLY A 26 0.10 -15.38 2.16
N GLY A 27 -0.29 -15.33 3.43
CA GLY A 27 -1.45 -14.58 3.90
C GLY A 27 -1.08 -13.18 4.35
N VAL A 28 -2.01 -12.23 4.23
CA VAL A 28 -1.86 -10.90 4.85
C VAL A 28 -2.04 -11.05 6.35
N LEU A 29 -1.06 -10.59 7.13
CA LEU A 29 -1.12 -10.66 8.58
C LEU A 29 -2.23 -9.74 9.12
N ASN A 30 -3.07 -10.26 10.00
CA ASN A 30 -4.19 -9.53 10.64
C ASN A 30 -5.23 -8.95 9.68
N LEU A 31 -5.41 -9.55 8.49
CA LEU A 31 -6.50 -9.16 7.60
C LEU A 31 -7.85 -9.60 8.17
N SER A 32 -8.79 -8.65 8.28
CA SER A 32 -10.17 -8.95 8.65
C SER A 32 -10.94 -9.51 7.45
N PRO A 33 -11.73 -10.58 7.59
CA PRO A 33 -12.62 -11.06 6.52
C PRO A 33 -13.68 -10.03 6.10
N ASP A 34 -14.08 -9.15 7.02
CA ASP A 34 -15.13 -8.14 6.80
C ASP A 34 -14.60 -6.85 6.13
N ASP A 35 -13.28 -6.72 5.99
CA ASP A 35 -12.61 -5.57 5.35
C ASP A 35 -11.54 -6.07 4.36
N PRO A 36 -11.95 -6.53 3.16
CA PRO A 36 -11.04 -7.13 2.20
C PRO A 36 -10.06 -6.10 1.62
N LEU A 37 -8.83 -6.55 1.34
CA LEU A 37 -7.78 -5.72 0.76
C LEU A 37 -7.77 -5.83 -0.78
N GLU A 38 -7.95 -4.70 -1.46
CA GLU A 38 -7.80 -4.57 -2.91
C GLU A 38 -6.67 -3.61 -3.27
N VAL A 39 -5.90 -3.93 -4.33
CA VAL A 39 -4.82 -3.09 -4.84
C VAL A 39 -4.93 -3.00 -6.36
N ASN A 40 -4.93 -1.77 -6.88
CA ASN A 40 -4.94 -1.51 -8.32
C ASN A 40 -3.89 -0.44 -8.66
N TYR A 41 -3.05 -0.74 -9.66
CA TYR A 41 -1.97 0.14 -10.12
C TYR A 41 -2.30 0.90 -11.41
N GLN A 42 -3.55 0.84 -11.88
CA GLN A 42 -4.03 1.49 -13.10
C GLN A 42 -5.08 2.57 -12.81
N HIS A 43 -5.90 2.39 -11.77
CA HIS A 43 -6.89 3.38 -11.35
C HIS A 43 -7.07 3.40 -9.83
N LYS A 44 -7.59 4.51 -9.31
CA LYS A 44 -7.92 4.68 -7.89
C LYS A 44 -9.10 3.77 -7.52
N ILE A 45 -8.99 3.08 -6.38
CA ILE A 45 -10.08 2.30 -5.79
C ILE A 45 -10.69 3.08 -4.62
N GLY A 46 -12.02 3.11 -4.57
CA GLY A 46 -12.76 3.66 -3.44
C GLY A 46 -12.44 5.13 -3.14
N ASN A 47 -12.62 5.50 -1.87
CA ASN A 47 -12.63 6.90 -1.43
C ASN A 47 -11.47 7.24 -0.48
N LEU A 48 -10.45 6.39 -0.40
CA LEU A 48 -9.29 6.68 0.45
C LEU A 48 -8.58 7.96 -0.02
N PRO A 49 -8.08 8.78 0.93
CA PRO A 49 -7.40 10.02 0.59
C PRO A 49 -6.11 9.76 -0.17
N THR A 50 -5.80 10.62 -1.12
CA THR A 50 -4.56 10.56 -1.90
C THR A 50 -3.72 11.81 -1.65
N GLY A 51 -2.39 11.71 -1.82
CA GLY A 51 -1.51 12.87 -1.69
C GLY A 51 -1.86 13.98 -2.69
N LYS A 52 -2.38 13.61 -3.86
CA LYS A 52 -2.79 14.56 -4.92
C LYS A 52 -4.06 15.33 -4.56
N GLU A 53 -5.05 14.66 -3.98
CA GLU A 53 -6.36 15.26 -3.66
C GLU A 53 -6.38 15.88 -2.26
N ASN A 54 -5.54 15.39 -1.35
CA ASN A 54 -5.50 15.75 0.06
C ASN A 54 -4.09 16.09 0.56
N PRO A 55 -3.40 17.08 -0.03
CA PRO A 55 -2.04 17.45 0.37
C PRO A 55 -1.93 17.93 1.83
N GLU A 56 -3.03 18.41 2.42
CA GLU A 56 -3.14 18.83 3.82
C GLU A 56 -3.02 17.66 4.82
N LEU A 57 -3.30 16.43 4.39
CA LEU A 57 -3.16 15.23 5.22
C LEU A 57 -1.72 14.68 5.23
N LEU A 58 -0.81 15.28 4.46
CA LEU A 58 0.57 14.84 4.34
C LEU A 58 1.42 15.39 5.50
N ARG A 59 2.04 14.47 6.23
CA ARG A 59 3.12 14.76 7.19
C ARG A 59 4.46 14.96 6.49
N MET A 60 4.60 14.41 5.29
CA MET A 60 5.77 14.56 4.43
C MET A 60 5.31 14.78 3.00
N ARG A 61 5.76 15.89 2.38
CA ARG A 61 5.44 16.19 0.99
C ARG A 61 6.24 15.28 0.05
N TYR A 62 5.57 14.76 -0.96
CA TYR A 62 6.22 14.07 -2.07
C TYR A 62 6.85 15.08 -3.04
N SER A 63 7.87 14.65 -3.78
CA SER A 63 8.47 15.44 -4.86
C SER A 63 7.89 15.05 -6.22
N HIS A 64 8.03 13.78 -6.63
CA HIS A 64 7.55 13.26 -7.90
C HIS A 64 6.86 11.91 -7.71
N GLY A 65 5.71 11.67 -8.35
CA GLY A 65 5.06 10.36 -8.47
C GLY A 65 4.38 9.76 -7.21
N HIS A 66 4.86 10.08 -6.01
CA HIS A 66 4.38 9.47 -4.75
C HIS A 66 3.14 10.18 -4.20
N TYR A 67 2.07 10.28 -4.98
CA TYR A 67 0.90 11.10 -4.64
C TYR A 67 -0.44 10.35 -4.66
N MET A 68 -0.39 9.01 -4.57
CA MET A 68 -1.60 8.17 -4.49
C MET A 68 -2.02 7.99 -3.03
N THR A 69 -2.63 6.86 -2.68
CA THR A 69 -3.18 6.56 -1.34
C THR A 69 -2.23 6.94 -0.20
N ILE A 70 -2.77 7.68 0.77
CA ILE A 70 -2.05 8.10 1.98
C ILE A 70 -2.13 6.98 3.03
N VAL A 71 -0.98 6.57 3.55
CA VAL A 71 -0.88 5.67 4.71
C VAL A 71 -0.01 6.34 5.75
N ASN A 72 -0.58 6.58 6.94
CA ASN A 72 0.07 7.24 8.07
C ASN A 72 0.65 8.63 7.73
N GLY A 73 -0.08 9.41 6.91
CA GLY A 73 0.32 10.76 6.50
C GLY A 73 1.44 10.80 5.46
N ILE A 74 1.76 9.67 4.81
CA ILE A 74 2.72 9.59 3.71
C ILE A 74 2.01 8.95 2.52
N SER A 75 1.93 9.67 1.40
CA SER A 75 1.41 9.14 0.15
C SER A 75 2.36 8.12 -0.48
N ARG A 76 1.78 7.09 -1.09
CA ARG A 76 2.49 5.95 -1.67
C ARG A 76 2.39 5.93 -3.19
N ILE A 77 3.19 5.07 -3.82
CA ILE A 77 3.04 4.71 -5.22
C ILE A 77 1.93 3.67 -5.31
N GLY A 78 0.85 4.03 -5.99
CA GLY A 78 -0.31 3.17 -6.25
C GLY A 78 -0.84 3.27 -7.68
N LEU A 79 -0.15 4.00 -8.57
CA LEU A 79 -0.39 3.94 -10.01
C LEU A 79 0.96 3.84 -10.71
N ARG A 80 1.02 3.10 -11.81
CA ARG A 80 2.07 3.30 -12.81
C ARG A 80 1.63 4.48 -13.68
N GLY A 81 2.41 5.55 -13.66
CA GLY A 81 2.25 6.67 -14.58
C GLY A 81 2.57 6.29 -16.01
#